data_AF-A0AAF0QA62-F1
#
_entry.id   AF-A0AAF0QA62-F1
#
_cell.length_a   1.000
_cell.length_b   1.000
_cell.length_c   1.000
_cell.angle_alpha   90.00
_cell.angle_beta   90.00
_cell.angle_gamma   90.00
#
_symmetry.space_group_name_H-M   'P 1'
#
loop_
_entity.id
_entity.type
_entity.pdbx_description
1 polymer ?
#
loop_
_entity_poly.entity_id
_entity_poly.type
_entity_poly.pdbx_seq_one_letter_code
_entity_poly.pdbx_strand_id
1 'polypeptide(L)'
;MSLRLGTQCLVVGSSSSAAIEILKTHDRILSGRHVPNAIPAKRSDPDKIPMGWTSECHNEWRYLRTLCRTELFSGKVLESQAYMREKKVMELVEFLRSKEGQVVNIGELVFATVLNMLSIVLICKDMVNFEKEIEDGGIKNLIRGLMEVVSAPNVADFYPVLGKLDL
;
A
#
# COMPACT_ATOMS: atom_id res chain seq x y z
N MET A 1 0.58 9.87 25.05
CA MET A 1 2.05 9.83 25.21
C MET A 1 2.68 10.59 24.06
N SER A 2 3.78 11.34 24.27
CA SER A 2 4.50 12.00 23.17
C SER A 2 5.97 11.63 23.18
N LEU A 3 6.57 11.60 21.99
CA LEU A 3 7.97 11.30 21.72
C LEU A 3 8.56 12.44 20.90
N ARG A 4 9.85 12.75 21.08
CA ARG A 4 10.58 13.64 20.18
C ARG A 4 11.49 12.82 19.29
N LEU A 5 11.25 12.87 17.98
CA LEU A 5 12.08 12.22 16.96
C LEU A 5 12.87 13.32 16.25
N GLY A 6 14.12 13.52 16.69
CA GLY A 6 14.91 14.68 16.31
C GLY A 6 14.21 15.99 16.71
N THR A 7 13.87 16.82 15.73
CA THR A 7 13.15 18.08 15.96
C THR A 7 11.62 17.93 15.91
N GLN A 8 11.11 16.76 15.50
CA GLN A 8 9.68 16.50 15.36
C GLN A 8 9.04 15.99 16.66
N CYS A 9 7.82 16.44 16.95
CA CYS A 9 7.01 15.92 18.04
C CYS A 9 6.01 14.89 17.49
N LEU A 10 6.08 13.66 17.99
CA LEU A 10 5.16 12.58 17.65
C LEU A 10 4.24 12.31 18.85
N VAL A 11 2.92 12.29 18.63
CA VAL A 11 1.95 11.89 19.64
C VAL A 11 1.49 10.46 19.34
N VAL A 12 1.53 9.59 20.34
CA VAL A 12 1.17 8.18 20.23
C VAL A 12 -0.19 7.94 20.89
N GLY A 13 -1.15 7.48 20.09
CA GLY A 13 -2.45 6.96 20.54
C GLY A 13 -2.40 5.44 20.67
N SER A 14 -2.16 4.95 21.89
CA SER A 14 -1.96 3.52 22.18
C SER A 14 -3.15 2.88 22.92
N SER A 15 -4.34 3.46 22.81
CA SER A 15 -5.59 2.92 23.38
C SER A 15 -6.75 3.07 22.39
N SER A 16 -7.78 2.25 22.56
CA SER A 16 -9.01 2.34 21.75
C SER A 16 -9.69 3.72 21.88
N SER A 17 -9.74 4.27 23.11
CA SER A 17 -10.30 5.61 23.35
C SER A 17 -9.52 6.70 22.62
N ALA A 18 -8.18 6.66 22.66
CA ALA A 18 -7.34 7.61 21.93
C ALA A 18 -7.52 7.48 20.41
N ALA A 19 -7.62 6.24 19.89
CA ALA A 19 -7.85 6.01 18.46
C ALA A 19 -9.20 6.55 18.00
N ILE A 20 -10.27 6.43 18.80
CA ILE A 20 -11.58 7.02 18.50
C ILE A 20 -11.48 8.54 18.47
N GLU A 21 -10.84 9.15 19.45
CA GLU A 21 -10.68 10.61 19.50
C GLU A 21 -9.92 11.14 18.27
N ILE A 22 -8.84 10.45 17.86
CA ILE A 22 -8.00 10.87 16.74
C ILE A 22 -8.67 10.61 15.38
N LEU A 23 -9.21 9.40 15.18
CA LEU A 23 -9.64 8.92 13.85
C LEU A 23 -11.14 9.09 13.59
N LYS A 24 -11.93 9.50 14.59
CA LYS A 24 -13.38 9.74 14.44
C LYS A 24 -13.79 11.10 14.97
N THR A 25 -13.50 11.42 16.24
CA THR A 25 -13.97 12.67 16.86
C THR A 25 -13.31 13.90 16.23
N HIS A 26 -12.01 13.82 15.97
CA HIS A 26 -11.20 14.90 15.38
C HIS A 26 -10.63 14.56 13.99
N ASP A 27 -11.26 13.62 13.29
CA ASP A 27 -10.79 13.08 12.01
C ASP A 27 -10.52 14.16 10.95
N ARG A 28 -11.39 15.17 10.88
CA ARG A 28 -11.30 16.25 9.89
C ARG A 28 -10.02 17.07 10.04
N ILE A 29 -9.58 17.31 11.29
CA ILE A 29 -8.40 18.13 11.59
C ILE A 29 -7.13 17.26 11.53
N LEU A 30 -7.23 15.98 11.88
CA LEU A 30 -6.09 15.05 12.00
C LEU A 30 -5.95 14.10 10.81
N SER A 31 -6.63 14.38 9.70
CA SER A 31 -6.60 13.55 8.48
C SER A 31 -5.34 13.74 7.61
N GLY A 32 -4.58 14.82 7.85
CA GLY A 32 -3.33 15.10 7.16
C GLY A 32 -2.27 14.02 7.43
N ARG A 33 -1.37 13.80 6.47
CA ARG A 33 -0.33 12.77 6.56
C ARG A 33 1.05 13.38 6.55
N HIS A 34 1.95 12.78 7.34
CA HIS A 34 3.37 12.99 7.14
C HIS A 34 3.81 12.27 5.85
N VAL A 35 4.58 12.97 5.02
CA VAL A 35 5.08 12.43 3.75
C VAL A 35 6.60 12.31 3.87
N PRO A 36 7.15 11.07 3.92
CA PRO A 36 8.59 10.86 4.01
C PRO A 36 9.32 11.50 2.83
N ASN A 37 10.54 12.02 3.06
CA ASN A 37 11.36 12.60 2.00
C ASN A 37 11.75 11.58 0.91
N ALA A 38 11.79 10.29 1.25
CA ALA A 38 11.99 9.20 0.29
C ALA A 38 10.86 9.10 -0.77
N ILE A 39 9.68 9.68 -0.49
CA ILE A 39 8.58 9.75 -1.46
C ILE A 39 8.76 11.00 -2.32
N PRO A 40 8.86 10.86 -3.66
CA PRO A 40 8.88 11.99 -4.57
C PRO A 40 7.47 12.61 -4.71
N ALA A 41 6.89 13.08 -3.61
CA ALA A 41 5.59 13.76 -3.59
C ALA A 41 5.72 15.28 -3.77
N LYS A 42 6.95 15.83 -3.77
CA LYS A 42 7.18 17.25 -4.01
C LYS A 42 7.08 17.55 -5.51
N ARG A 43 5.86 17.83 -5.97
CA ARG A 43 5.51 18.81 -7.02
C ARG A 43 6.22 18.71 -8.38
N SER A 44 6.49 17.53 -8.91
CA SER A 44 6.96 17.43 -10.32
C SER A 44 5.83 17.25 -11.32
N ASP A 45 4.66 16.76 -10.88
CA ASP A 45 3.57 16.39 -11.78
C ASP A 45 2.22 16.67 -11.10
N PRO A 46 1.52 17.78 -11.42
CA PRO A 46 0.21 18.08 -10.86
C PRO A 46 -0.84 16.99 -11.16
N ASP A 47 -0.57 16.09 -12.12
CA ASP A 47 -1.47 15.00 -12.51
C ASP A 47 -1.28 13.73 -11.67
N LYS A 48 -0.33 13.71 -10.73
CA LYS A 48 -0.05 12.53 -9.89
C LYS A 48 -0.30 12.83 -8.41
N ILE A 49 -1.46 12.39 -7.94
CA ILE A 49 -1.84 12.49 -6.53
C ILE A 49 -1.66 11.11 -5.87
N PRO A 50 -0.58 10.87 -5.10
CA PRO A 50 -0.43 9.62 -4.37
C PRO A 50 -1.48 9.54 -3.27
N MET A 51 -2.52 8.70 -3.46
CA MET A 51 -3.61 8.53 -2.49
C MET A 51 -3.13 8.18 -1.07
N GLY A 52 -2.00 7.48 -0.96
CA GLY A 52 -1.38 7.07 0.30
C GLY A 52 -0.52 8.15 0.97
N TRP A 53 0.01 9.12 0.21
CA TRP A 53 1.02 10.08 0.66
C TRP A 53 0.64 11.51 0.27
N THR A 54 -0.59 11.91 0.60
CA THR A 54 -1.03 13.32 0.50
C THR A 54 -0.90 14.01 1.84
N SER A 55 -0.26 15.18 1.88
CA SER A 55 -0.14 15.97 3.11
C SER A 55 -1.48 16.55 3.54
N GLU A 56 -2.36 16.84 2.57
CA GLU A 56 -3.66 17.47 2.78
C GLU A 56 -4.78 16.69 2.06
N CYS A 57 -5.96 16.64 2.69
CA CYS A 57 -7.14 15.99 2.14
C CYS A 57 -7.94 16.94 1.22
N HIS A 58 -7.33 17.34 0.10
CA HIS A 58 -7.98 18.20 -0.91
C HIS A 58 -9.15 17.52 -1.63
N ASN A 59 -9.90 18.29 -2.42
CA ASN A 59 -11.08 17.81 -3.13
C ASN A 59 -10.77 16.69 -4.13
N GLU A 60 -9.62 16.76 -4.79
CA GLU A 60 -9.14 15.76 -5.74
C GLU A 60 -8.86 14.42 -5.03
N TRP A 61 -8.21 14.45 -3.86
CA TRP A 61 -8.00 13.25 -3.05
C TRP A 61 -9.34 12.65 -2.58
N ARG A 62 -10.29 13.49 -2.15
CA ARG A 62 -11.64 13.05 -1.76
C ARG A 62 -12.40 12.44 -2.94
N TYR A 63 -12.26 13.01 -4.13
CA TYR A 63 -12.84 12.48 -5.36
C TYR A 63 -12.27 11.10 -5.68
N LEU A 64 -10.93 10.95 -5.74
CA LEU A 64 -10.28 9.66 -5.99
C LEU A 64 -10.67 8.60 -4.95
N ARG A 65 -10.73 8.97 -3.66
CA ARG A 65 -11.17 8.06 -2.59
C ARG A 65 -12.62 7.64 -2.78
N THR A 66 -13.49 8.55 -3.18
CA THR A 66 -14.90 8.25 -3.45
C THR A 66 -15.03 7.32 -4.64
N LEU A 67 -14.34 7.62 -5.74
CA LEU A 67 -14.29 6.79 -6.95
C LEU A 67 -13.83 5.37 -6.63
N CYS A 68 -12.73 5.21 -5.87
CA CYS A 68 -12.27 3.89 -5.45
C CYS A 68 -13.34 3.15 -4.63
N ARG A 69 -14.01 3.83 -3.71
CA ARG A 69 -15.06 3.23 -2.87
C ARG A 69 -16.29 2.82 -3.67
N THR A 70 -16.73 3.62 -4.65
CA THR A 70 -17.99 3.38 -5.36
C THR A 70 -17.80 2.47 -6.58
N GLU A 71 -16.72 2.66 -7.33
CA GLU A 71 -16.53 2.01 -8.62
C GLU A 71 -15.59 0.80 -8.59
N LEU A 72 -14.61 0.78 -7.67
CA LEU A 72 -13.61 -0.29 -7.62
C LEU A 72 -13.86 -1.28 -6.48
N PHE A 73 -14.29 -0.77 -5.32
CA PHE A 73 -14.37 -1.55 -4.07
C PHE A 73 -15.76 -1.50 -3.43
N SER A 74 -16.81 -1.19 -4.19
CA SER A 74 -18.18 -1.28 -3.67
C SER A 74 -18.59 -2.74 -3.49
N GLY A 75 -19.52 -3.00 -2.56
CA GLY A 75 -20.01 -4.36 -2.30
C GLY A 75 -20.47 -5.06 -3.57
N LYS A 76 -21.20 -4.36 -4.44
CA LYS A 76 -21.67 -4.88 -5.73
C LYS A 76 -20.53 -5.28 -6.67
N VAL A 77 -19.46 -4.47 -6.75
CA VAL A 77 -18.28 -4.79 -7.59
C VAL A 77 -17.49 -5.95 -7.00
N LEU A 78 -17.34 -5.98 -5.67
CA LEU A 78 -16.69 -7.09 -4.99
C LEU A 78 -17.46 -8.40 -5.18
N GLU A 79 -18.78 -8.38 -5.11
CA GLU A 79 -19.64 -9.55 -5.36
C GLU A 79 -19.58 -10.00 -6.82
N SER A 80 -19.67 -9.08 -7.79
CA SER A 80 -19.60 -9.43 -9.21
C SER A 80 -18.27 -10.05 -9.62
N GLN A 81 -17.20 -9.74 -8.89
CA GLN A 81 -15.85 -10.28 -9.09
C GLN A 81 -15.52 -11.49 -8.21
N ALA A 82 -16.47 -12.00 -7.41
CA ALA A 82 -16.25 -13.13 -6.51
C ALA A 82 -15.71 -14.36 -7.26
N TYR A 83 -16.32 -14.69 -8.40
CA TYR A 83 -15.89 -15.79 -9.25
C TYR A 83 -14.42 -15.67 -9.69
N MET A 84 -13.95 -14.46 -10.03
CA MET A 84 -12.56 -14.26 -10.45
C MET A 84 -11.59 -14.47 -9.28
N ARG A 85 -11.95 -14.07 -8.06
CA ARG A 85 -11.13 -14.33 -6.87
C ARG A 85 -11.09 -15.82 -6.55
N GLU A 86 -12.23 -16.50 -6.59
CA GLU A 86 -12.32 -17.96 -6.41
C GLU A 86 -11.45 -18.68 -7.44
N LYS A 87 -11.52 -18.29 -8.71
CA LYS A 87 -10.67 -18.82 -9.77
C LYS A 87 -9.18 -18.68 -9.44
N LYS A 88 -8.73 -17.51 -8.97
CA LYS A 88 -7.32 -17.29 -8.59
C LYS A 88 -6.87 -18.10 -7.39
N VAL A 89 -7.75 -18.31 -6.42
CA VAL A 89 -7.46 -19.21 -5.31
C VAL A 89 -7.39 -20.67 -5.79
N MET A 90 -8.27 -21.09 -6.70
CA MET A 90 -8.22 -22.44 -7.27
C MET A 90 -6.95 -22.67 -8.08
N GLU A 91 -6.51 -21.70 -8.88
CA GLU A 91 -5.22 -21.77 -9.59
C GLU A 91 -4.03 -21.96 -8.63
N LEU A 92 -4.03 -21.26 -7.49
CA LEU A 92 -3.03 -21.45 -6.44
C LEU A 92 -3.10 -22.86 -5.84
N VAL A 93 -4.31 -23.37 -5.55
CA VAL A 93 -4.49 -24.72 -4.98
C VAL A 93 -4.01 -25.79 -5.95
N GLU A 94 -4.35 -25.70 -7.25
CA GLU A 94 -3.88 -26.66 -8.25
C GLU A 94 -2.37 -26.57 -8.45
N PHE A 95 -1.79 -25.36 -8.42
CA PHE A 95 -0.34 -25.19 -8.44
C PHE A 95 0.32 -25.89 -7.25
N LEU A 96 -0.19 -25.70 -6.03
CA LEU A 96 0.32 -26.36 -4.83
C LEU A 96 0.21 -27.89 -4.90
N ARG A 97 -0.89 -28.42 -5.43
CA ARG A 97 -1.04 -29.87 -5.67
C ARG A 97 0.02 -30.40 -6.63
N SER A 98 0.35 -29.66 -7.68
CA SER A 98 1.40 -30.04 -8.63
C SER A 98 2.81 -30.07 -8.00
N LYS A 99 2.99 -29.46 -6.82
CA LYS A 99 4.24 -29.39 -6.07
C LYS A 99 4.23 -30.30 -4.85
N GLU A 100 3.39 -31.32 -4.82
CA GLU A 100 3.36 -32.31 -3.74
C GLU A 100 4.77 -32.89 -3.49
N GLY A 101 5.15 -32.96 -2.21
CA GLY A 101 6.47 -33.43 -1.79
C GLY A 101 7.62 -32.43 -1.99
N GLN A 102 7.36 -31.22 -2.54
CA GLN A 102 8.37 -30.19 -2.75
C GLN A 102 8.26 -29.08 -1.70
N VAL A 103 9.40 -28.46 -1.36
CA VAL A 103 9.42 -27.24 -0.54
C VAL A 103 9.04 -26.06 -1.42
N VAL A 104 8.07 -25.26 -0.98
CA VAL A 104 7.57 -24.09 -1.70
C VAL A 104 7.55 -22.85 -0.81
N ASN A 105 7.74 -21.67 -1.41
CA ASN A 105 7.60 -20.39 -0.71
C ASN A 105 6.16 -19.87 -0.79
N ILE A 106 5.35 -20.15 0.24
CA ILE A 106 3.95 -19.70 0.31
C ILE A 106 3.82 -18.17 0.22
N GLY A 107 4.79 -17.42 0.75
CA GLY A 107 4.75 -15.95 0.71
C GLY A 107 4.86 -15.38 -0.70
N GLU A 108 5.62 -16.01 -1.59
CA GLU A 108 5.70 -15.64 -3.02
C GLU A 108 4.42 -16.00 -3.76
N LEU A 109 3.91 -17.20 -3.51
CA LEU A 109 2.69 -17.67 -4.16
C LEU A 109 1.48 -16.80 -3.79
N VAL A 110 1.28 -16.53 -2.50
CA VAL A 110 0.19 -15.66 -2.02
C VAL A 110 0.34 -14.26 -2.57
N PHE A 111 1.57 -13.71 -2.61
CA PHE A 111 1.81 -12.40 -3.21
C PHE A 111 1.38 -12.37 -4.68
N ALA A 112 1.81 -13.36 -5.48
CA ALA A 112 1.47 -13.45 -6.90
C ALA A 112 -0.05 -13.61 -7.11
N THR A 113 -0.71 -14.43 -6.30
CA THR A 113 -2.17 -14.62 -6.35
C THR A 113 -2.92 -13.32 -6.03
N VAL A 114 -2.54 -12.60 -4.98
CA VAL A 114 -3.17 -11.31 -4.62
C VAL A 114 -2.91 -10.26 -5.69
N LEU A 115 -1.69 -10.19 -6.22
CA LEU A 115 -1.33 -9.26 -7.29
C LEU A 115 -2.15 -9.53 -8.55
N ASN A 116 -2.30 -10.78 -8.97
CA ASN A 116 -3.14 -11.14 -10.11
C ASN A 116 -4.63 -10.86 -9.87
N MET A 117 -5.14 -11.11 -8.66
CA MET A 117 -6.51 -10.71 -8.31
C MET A 117 -6.72 -9.20 -8.50
N LEU A 118 -5.83 -8.37 -7.96
CA LEU A 118 -5.91 -6.91 -8.12
C LEU A 118 -5.74 -6.48 -9.58
N SER A 119 -4.83 -7.12 -10.32
CA SER A 119 -4.55 -6.78 -11.72
C SER A 119 -5.72 -7.10 -12.64
N ILE A 120 -6.48 -8.16 -12.38
CA ILE A 120 -7.71 -8.45 -13.12
C ILE A 120 -8.76 -7.35 -12.90
N VAL A 121 -8.88 -6.85 -11.67
CA VAL A 121 -9.83 -5.76 -11.37
C VAL A 121 -9.44 -4.47 -12.07
N LEU A 122 -8.14 -4.16 -12.11
CA LEU A 122 -7.64 -2.87 -12.60
C LEU A 122 -7.43 -2.83 -14.12
N ILE A 123 -6.92 -3.92 -14.71
CA ILE A 123 -6.47 -3.97 -16.11
C ILE A 123 -6.89 -5.25 -16.85
N CYS A 124 -7.77 -6.08 -16.26
CA CYS A 124 -8.32 -7.30 -16.86
C CYS A 124 -7.27 -8.34 -17.29
N LYS A 125 -6.08 -8.36 -16.68
CA LYS A 125 -4.99 -9.27 -17.05
C LYS A 125 -4.17 -9.71 -15.83
N ASP A 126 -3.66 -10.93 -15.88
CA ASP A 126 -2.63 -11.40 -14.95
C ASP A 126 -1.31 -10.68 -15.21
N MET A 127 -0.71 -10.15 -14.15
CA MET A 127 0.58 -9.47 -14.23
C MET A 127 1.76 -10.43 -14.04
N VAL A 128 1.55 -11.54 -13.32
CA VAL A 128 2.63 -12.44 -12.94
C VAL A 128 2.26 -13.91 -13.16
N ASN A 129 3.25 -14.72 -13.52
CA ASN A 129 3.16 -16.18 -13.51
C ASN A 129 3.86 -16.70 -12.25
N PHE A 130 3.29 -17.70 -11.58
CA PHE A 130 3.88 -18.33 -10.40
C PHE A 130 5.31 -18.82 -10.65
N GLU A 131 5.59 -19.45 -11.80
CA GLU A 131 6.93 -19.97 -12.09
C GLU A 131 7.97 -18.85 -12.18
N LYS A 132 7.61 -17.76 -12.86
CA LYS A 132 8.48 -16.59 -13.02
C LYS A 132 8.71 -15.86 -11.69
N GLU A 133 7.67 -15.68 -10.88
CA GLU A 133 7.81 -15.05 -9.56
C GLU A 133 8.64 -15.88 -8.59
N ILE A 134 8.64 -17.22 -8.70
CA ILE A 134 9.52 -18.09 -7.91
C ILE A 134 10.97 -17.99 -8.40
N GLU A 135 11.18 -17.87 -9.71
CA GLU A 135 12.51 -17.89 -10.32
C GLU A 135 13.33 -16.62 -10.03
N ASP A 136 12.73 -15.43 -10.17
CA ASP A 136 13.46 -14.16 -10.01
C ASP A 136 12.84 -13.19 -8.98
N GLY A 137 11.70 -13.54 -8.38
CA GLY A 137 10.94 -12.68 -7.46
C GLY A 137 10.34 -11.42 -8.12
N GLY A 138 10.45 -11.28 -9.45
CA GLY A 138 9.82 -10.31 -10.33
C GLY A 138 9.31 -9.02 -9.69
N ILE A 139 7.98 -8.85 -9.72
CA ILE A 139 7.31 -7.65 -9.22
C ILE A 139 7.40 -7.58 -7.68
N LYS A 140 7.43 -8.72 -7.00
CA LYS A 140 7.56 -8.76 -5.53
C LYS A 140 8.84 -8.09 -5.05
N ASN A 141 9.97 -8.38 -5.68
CA ASN A 141 11.26 -7.80 -5.33
C ASN A 141 11.31 -6.30 -5.59
N LEU A 142 10.67 -5.83 -6.67
CA LEU A 142 10.52 -4.41 -6.94
C LEU A 142 9.69 -3.70 -5.84
N ILE A 143 8.52 -4.26 -5.48
CA ILE A 143 7.68 -3.70 -4.42
C ILE A 143 8.40 -3.74 -3.07
N ARG A 144 9.12 -4.83 -2.78
CA ARG A 144 9.93 -4.97 -1.56
C ARG A 144 11.01 -3.90 -1.49
N GLY A 145 11.78 -3.70 -2.55
CA GLY A 145 12.81 -2.65 -2.60
C GLY A 145 12.22 -1.25 -2.40
N LEU A 146 11.07 -0.96 -3.00
CA LEU A 146 10.36 0.29 -2.74
C LEU A 146 9.96 0.43 -1.27
N MET A 147 9.41 -0.62 -0.66
CA MET A 147 9.01 -0.59 0.76
C MET A 147 10.21 -0.46 1.69
N GLU A 148 11.34 -1.09 1.38
CA GLU A 148 12.60 -0.94 2.12
C GLU A 148 13.06 0.51 2.12
N VAL A 149 13.05 1.18 0.96
CA VAL A 149 13.44 2.60 0.85
C VAL A 149 12.46 3.53 1.58
N VAL A 150 11.15 3.31 1.41
CA VAL A 150 10.12 4.17 2.01
C VAL A 150 10.01 4.00 3.53
N SER A 151 10.34 2.82 4.05
CA SER A 151 10.28 2.53 5.49
C SER A 151 11.61 2.76 6.21
N ALA A 152 12.71 2.95 5.47
CA ALA A 152 14.00 3.27 6.05
C ALA A 152 13.94 4.61 6.81
N PRO A 153 14.50 4.69 8.03
CA PRO A 153 14.57 5.96 8.75
C PRO A 153 15.42 6.97 7.99
N ASN A 154 14.79 8.01 7.43
CA ASN A 154 15.50 9.11 6.79
C ASN A 154 15.75 10.25 7.80
N VAL A 155 17.01 10.65 7.95
CA VAL A 155 17.40 11.70 8.91
C VAL A 155 16.73 13.04 8.61
N ALA A 156 16.48 13.36 7.34
CA ALA A 156 15.79 14.57 6.92
C ALA A 156 14.32 14.64 7.38
N ASP A 157 13.67 13.50 7.63
CA ASP A 157 12.31 13.46 8.17
C ASP A 157 12.27 13.95 9.63
N PHE A 158 13.35 13.74 10.38
CA PHE A 158 13.49 14.16 11.77
C PHE A 158 14.15 15.53 11.93
N TYR A 159 15.00 15.92 10.98
CA TYR A 159 15.74 17.19 10.95
C TYR A 159 15.55 17.90 9.61
N PRO A 160 14.49 18.72 9.45
CA PRO A 160 14.15 19.34 8.17
C PRO A 160 15.26 20.20 7.54
N VAL A 161 16.20 20.71 8.35
CA VAL A 161 17.37 21.46 7.86
C VAL A 161 18.26 20.61 6.93
N LEU A 162 18.23 19.28 7.07
CA LEU A 162 19.01 18.35 6.26
C LEU A 162 18.27 17.91 5.00
N GLY A 163 17.02 18.29 4.77
CA GLY A 163 16.22 17.78 3.64
C GLY A 163 16.65 18.20 2.23
N LYS A 164 17.73 18.99 2.10
CA LYS A 164 18.39 19.26 0.81
C LYS A 164 19.60 18.36 0.54
N LEU A 165 20.05 17.66 1.57
CA LEU A 165 21.12 16.69 1.49
C LEU A 165 20.41 15.37 1.22
N ASP A 166 20.62 14.81 0.04
CA ASP A 166 20.05 13.53 -0.40
C ASP A 166 20.67 12.38 0.45
N LEU A 167 20.18 12.25 1.69
CA LEU A 167 20.69 11.39 2.77
C LEU A 167 19.79 10.18 3.03
#